data_AF-A0A816GV34-F1
#
_entry.id   AF-A0A816GV34-F1
#
_cell.length_a   1.000
_cell.length_b   1.000
_cell.length_c   1.000
_cell.angle_alpha   90.00
_cell.angle_beta   90.00
_cell.angle_gamma   90.00
#
_symmetry.space_group_name_H-M   'P 1'
#
loop_
_entity.id
_entity.type
_entity.pdbx_description
1 polymer ?
#
loop_
_entity_poly.entity_id
_entity_poly.type
_entity_poly.pdbx_seq_one_letter_code
_entity_poly.pdbx_strand_id
1 'polypeptide(L)'
;SHHIRVAALTALCSVIEKLRSSDELDDGQKKMRDDLLEKLRDHVRDEPAFVRQHCLQLWTSLVIQKKVPVKEYLRVFELELDRLRDKACRVRKDAVTLVMHMVLNNPYFVIDSTRAQIEKGQNDAKTKLVELRQEHEKLNKNIKEDKKMEEKKSQSDD
;
A
#
# COMPACT_ATOMS: atom_id res chain seq x y z
N SER A 1 -8.22 6.21 -30.15
CA SER A 1 -9.16 5.08 -30.26
C SER A 1 -9.26 4.35 -28.92
N HIS A 2 -10.47 4.06 -28.43
CA HIS A 2 -10.66 3.38 -27.14
C HIS A 2 -10.23 1.90 -27.16
N HIS A 3 -10.34 1.23 -28.32
CA HIS A 3 -9.88 -0.16 -28.48
C HIS A 3 -8.36 -0.30 -28.31
N ILE A 4 -7.57 0.66 -28.80
CA ILE A 4 -6.12 0.67 -28.61
C ILE A 4 -5.78 0.83 -27.12
N ARG A 5 -6.51 1.68 -26.39
CA ARG A 5 -6.32 1.85 -24.95
C ARG A 5 -6.60 0.56 -24.20
N VAL A 6 -7.69 -0.12 -24.52
CA VAL A 6 -8.03 -1.43 -23.94
C VAL A 6 -6.96 -2.47 -24.23
N ALA A 7 -6.47 -2.57 -25.47
CA ALA A 7 -5.41 -3.50 -25.83
C ALA A 7 -4.09 -3.20 -25.07
N ALA A 8 -3.73 -1.92 -24.95
CA ALA A 8 -2.56 -1.49 -24.19
C ALA A 8 -2.71 -1.86 -22.70
N LEU A 9 -3.87 -1.58 -22.08
CA LEU A 9 -4.15 -1.94 -20.70
C LEU A 9 -4.04 -3.45 -20.44
N THR A 10 -4.56 -4.27 -21.34
CA THR A 10 -4.42 -5.73 -21.26
C THR A 10 -2.95 -6.14 -21.31
N ALA A 11 -2.17 -5.59 -22.27
CA ALA A 11 -0.75 -5.90 -22.39
C ALA A 11 0.04 -5.49 -21.15
N LEU A 12 -0.25 -4.30 -20.59
CA LEU A 12 0.33 -3.83 -19.34
C LEU A 12 0.02 -4.77 -18.19
N CYS A 13 -1.24 -5.18 -18.03
CA CYS A 13 -1.66 -6.12 -16.99
C CYS A 13 -0.92 -7.46 -17.11
N SER A 14 -0.76 -7.99 -18.33
CA SER A 14 0.01 -9.22 -18.55
C SER A 14 1.49 -9.10 -18.18
N VAL A 15 2.08 -7.90 -18.29
CA VAL A 15 3.45 -7.65 -17.79
C VAL A 15 3.46 -7.64 -16.26
N ILE A 16 2.50 -6.95 -15.62
CA ILE A 16 2.37 -6.90 -14.15
C ILE A 16 2.19 -8.31 -13.57
N GLU A 17 1.37 -9.16 -14.18
CA GLU A 17 1.14 -10.54 -13.73
C GLU A 17 2.43 -11.39 -13.72
N LYS A 18 3.32 -11.16 -14.70
CA LYS A 18 4.62 -11.83 -14.83
C LYS A 18 5.67 -11.30 -13.87
N LEU A 19 5.63 -10.01 -13.54
CA LEU A 19 6.48 -9.39 -12.53
C LEU A 19 6.01 -9.85 -11.13
N ARG A 20 6.43 -11.05 -10.73
CA ARG A 20 6.03 -11.70 -9.46
C ARG A 20 6.24 -10.77 -8.26
N SER A 21 5.32 -10.80 -7.29
CA SER A 21 5.53 -10.33 -5.91
C SER A 21 6.52 -11.23 -5.13
N SER A 22 7.66 -11.59 -5.73
CA SER A 22 8.74 -12.31 -5.06
C SER A 22 9.75 -11.30 -4.53
N ASP A 23 10.38 -11.59 -3.40
CA ASP A 23 11.48 -10.79 -2.83
C ASP A 23 12.71 -10.68 -3.75
N GLU A 24 12.71 -11.38 -4.88
CA GLU A 24 13.80 -11.47 -5.86
C GLU A 24 13.71 -10.46 -7.02
N LEU A 25 12.75 -9.52 -7.02
CA LEU A 25 12.72 -8.48 -8.05
C LEU A 25 13.85 -7.47 -7.85
N ASP A 26 14.56 -7.15 -8.94
CA ASP A 26 15.49 -6.02 -8.99
C ASP A 26 14.74 -4.69 -8.78
N ASP A 27 15.43 -3.68 -8.27
CA ASP A 27 14.84 -2.37 -8.00
C ASP A 27 14.30 -1.70 -9.26
N GLY A 28 14.93 -1.95 -10.43
CA GLY A 28 14.41 -1.51 -11.72
C GLY A 28 13.07 -2.18 -12.09
N GLN A 29 12.92 -3.46 -11.79
CA GLN A 29 11.68 -4.21 -12.06
C GLN A 29 10.55 -3.80 -11.10
N LYS A 30 10.87 -3.54 -9.83
CA LYS A 30 9.91 -2.99 -8.86
C LYS A 30 9.39 -1.62 -9.30
N LYS A 31 10.29 -0.74 -9.74
CA LYS A 31 9.93 0.58 -10.27
C LYS A 31 9.03 0.45 -11.50
N MET A 32 9.42 -0.38 -12.47
CA MET A 32 8.60 -0.63 -13.66
C MET A 32 7.18 -1.11 -13.28
N ARG A 33 7.07 -2.10 -12.39
CA ARG A 33 5.76 -2.58 -11.91
C ARG A 33 4.92 -1.44 -11.32
N ASP A 34 5.51 -0.62 -10.47
CA ASP A 34 4.80 0.48 -9.81
C ASP A 34 4.34 1.53 -10.83
N ASP A 35 5.19 1.88 -11.81
CA ASP A 35 4.84 2.78 -12.92
C ASP A 35 3.69 2.21 -13.78
N LEU A 36 3.67 0.89 -13.99
CA LEU A 36 2.60 0.22 -14.74
C LEU A 36 1.28 0.18 -13.95
N LEU A 37 1.33 -0.05 -12.64
CA LEU A 37 0.16 0.00 -11.76
C LEU A 37 -0.42 1.41 -11.68
N GLU A 38 0.43 2.45 -11.65
CA GLU A 38 0.00 3.84 -11.71
C GLU A 38 -0.74 4.14 -13.02
N LYS A 39 -0.19 3.74 -14.17
CA LYS A 39 -0.88 3.90 -15.46
C LYS A 39 -2.22 3.21 -15.48
N LEU A 40 -2.29 1.95 -15.00
CA LEU A 40 -3.55 1.22 -14.92
C LEU A 40 -4.57 1.97 -14.06
N ARG A 41 -4.14 2.52 -12.93
CA ARG A 41 -4.98 3.30 -12.00
C ARG A 41 -5.56 4.56 -12.64
N ASP A 42 -4.79 5.27 -13.45
CA ASP A 42 -5.26 6.50 -14.11
C ASP A 42 -6.42 6.22 -15.08
N HIS A 43 -6.43 5.04 -15.71
CA HIS A 43 -7.49 4.62 -16.62
C HIS A 43 -8.82 4.24 -15.93
N VAL A 44 -8.87 4.17 -14.59
CA VAL A 44 -10.14 4.06 -13.84
C VAL A 44 -11.04 5.28 -14.07
N ARG A 45 -10.46 6.43 -14.45
CA ARG A 45 -11.17 7.69 -14.73
C ARG A 45 -11.26 8.03 -16.23
N ASP A 46 -10.98 7.08 -17.12
CA ASP A 46 -11.05 7.32 -18.57
C ASP A 46 -12.48 7.76 -18.98
N GLU A 47 -12.61 8.57 -20.02
CA GLU A 47 -13.89 9.14 -20.45
C GLU A 47 -14.87 8.06 -20.99
N PRO A 48 -14.44 7.08 -21.81
CA PRO A 48 -15.33 6.02 -22.27
C PRO A 48 -15.55 4.99 -21.18
N ALA A 49 -16.83 4.72 -20.90
CA ALA A 49 -17.23 3.73 -19.90
C ALA A 49 -16.67 2.33 -20.17
N PHE A 50 -16.49 1.98 -21.45
CA PHE A 50 -15.90 0.69 -21.83
C PHE A 50 -14.45 0.52 -21.37
N VAL A 51 -13.64 1.59 -21.41
CA VAL A 51 -12.25 1.52 -20.94
C VAL A 51 -12.20 1.43 -19.42
N ARG A 52 -13.02 2.23 -18.72
CA ARG A 52 -13.15 2.15 -17.25
C ARG A 52 -13.55 0.74 -16.83
N GLN A 53 -14.60 0.20 -17.44
CA GLN A 53 -15.09 -1.15 -17.17
C GLN A 53 -13.96 -2.19 -17.32
N HIS A 54 -13.26 -2.17 -18.45
CA HIS A 54 -12.15 -3.09 -18.70
C HIS A 54 -11.02 -2.94 -17.67
N CYS A 55 -10.71 -1.70 -17.29
CA CYS A 55 -9.73 -1.42 -16.24
C CYS A 55 -10.11 -2.07 -14.89
N LEU A 56 -11.39 -2.02 -14.50
CA LEU A 56 -11.89 -2.65 -13.27
C LEU A 56 -11.76 -4.18 -13.30
N GLN A 57 -11.99 -4.78 -14.47
CA GLN A 57 -11.83 -6.23 -14.67
C GLN A 57 -10.36 -6.65 -14.52
N LEU A 58 -9.43 -5.86 -15.07
CA LEU A 58 -7.99 -6.11 -14.91
C LEU A 58 -7.55 -5.98 -13.44
N TRP A 59 -8.01 -4.94 -12.74
CA TRP A 59 -7.76 -4.80 -11.30
C TRP A 59 -8.29 -6.00 -10.50
N THR A 60 -9.49 -6.48 -10.85
CA THR A 60 -10.08 -7.67 -10.22
C THR A 60 -9.20 -8.90 -10.42
N SER A 61 -8.70 -9.11 -11.64
CA SER A 61 -7.74 -10.19 -11.95
C SER A 61 -6.48 -10.09 -11.08
N LEU A 62 -5.87 -8.90 -11.01
CA LEU A 62 -4.65 -8.67 -10.23
C LEU A 62 -4.86 -8.91 -8.72
N VAL A 63 -6.01 -8.52 -8.18
CA VAL A 63 -6.37 -8.73 -6.77
C VAL A 63 -6.55 -10.22 -6.47
N ILE A 64 -7.28 -10.96 -7.31
CA ILE A 64 -7.48 -12.41 -7.15
C ILE A 64 -6.14 -13.15 -7.19
N GLN A 65 -5.24 -12.74 -8.10
CA GLN A 65 -3.92 -13.33 -8.23
C GLN A 65 -2.90 -12.85 -7.18
N LYS A 66 -3.31 -11.98 -6.24
CA LYS A 66 -2.47 -11.37 -5.19
C LYS A 66 -1.21 -10.67 -5.76
N LYS A 67 -1.37 -9.98 -6.90
CA LYS A 67 -0.30 -9.26 -7.60
C LYS A 67 -0.20 -7.78 -7.23
N VAL A 68 -1.18 -7.28 -6.49
CA VAL A 68 -1.20 -5.88 -6.02
C VAL A 68 -0.30 -5.73 -4.79
N PRO A 69 0.73 -4.86 -4.83
CA PRO A 69 1.53 -4.55 -3.65
C PRO A 69 0.66 -3.97 -2.53
N VAL A 70 0.98 -4.30 -1.27
CA VAL A 70 0.21 -3.86 -0.10
C VAL A 70 0.04 -2.33 -0.05
N LYS A 71 1.07 -1.57 -0.44
CA LYS A 71 1.05 -0.10 -0.53
C LYS A 71 0.01 0.47 -1.51
N GLU A 72 -0.30 -0.26 -2.59
CA GLU A 72 -1.26 0.17 -3.61
C GLU A 72 -2.69 -0.26 -3.28
N TYR A 73 -2.86 -1.23 -2.37
CA TYR A 73 -4.15 -1.84 -2.10
C TYR A 73 -5.20 -0.82 -1.65
N LEU A 74 -4.84 0.03 -0.68
CA LEU A 74 -5.75 1.06 -0.19
C LEU A 74 -6.04 2.12 -1.26
N ARG A 75 -5.02 2.50 -2.04
CA ARG A 75 -5.13 3.50 -3.12
C ARG A 75 -6.14 3.07 -4.18
N VAL A 76 -6.11 1.80 -4.58
CA VAL A 76 -7.06 1.23 -5.54
C VAL A 76 -8.45 1.13 -4.93
N PHE A 77 -8.55 0.73 -3.66
CA PHE A 77 -9.82 0.60 -2.96
C PHE A 77 -10.58 1.93 -2.90
N GLU A 78 -9.90 3.02 -2.53
CA GLU A 78 -10.50 4.35 -2.47
C GLU A 78 -11.08 4.81 -3.82
N LEU A 79 -10.36 4.55 -4.91
CA LEU A 79 -10.80 4.91 -6.27
C LEU A 79 -12.01 4.10 -6.70
N GLU A 80 -12.10 2.86 -6.25
CA GLU A 80 -13.21 1.99 -6.62
C GLU A 80 -14.53 2.41 -6.00
N LEU A 81 -14.48 2.93 -4.77
CA LEU A 81 -15.65 3.45 -4.10
C LEU A 81 -16.31 4.59 -4.88
N ASP A 82 -15.53 5.42 -5.57
CA ASP A 82 -16.06 6.45 -6.47
C ASP A 82 -16.77 5.85 -7.69
N ARG A 83 -16.35 4.66 -8.16
CA ARG A 83 -16.94 3.98 -9.33
C ARG A 83 -18.23 3.24 -9.01
N LEU A 84 -18.53 3.00 -7.74
CA LEU A 84 -19.85 2.49 -7.31
C LEU A 84 -21.01 3.42 -7.72
N ARG A 85 -20.72 4.71 -7.96
CA ARG A 85 -21.70 5.71 -8.41
C ARG A 85 -21.52 6.11 -9.88
N ASP A 86 -20.79 5.33 -10.69
CA ASP A 86 -20.58 5.63 -12.11
C ASP A 86 -21.91 5.68 -12.87
N LYS A 87 -22.00 6.52 -13.91
CA LYS A 87 -23.20 6.65 -14.77
C LYS A 87 -23.52 5.33 -15.48
N ALA A 88 -22.50 4.60 -15.93
CA ALA A 88 -22.68 3.35 -16.65
C ALA A 88 -22.92 2.17 -15.69
N CYS A 89 -24.02 1.44 -15.88
CA CYS A 89 -24.36 0.30 -15.03
C CYS A 89 -23.32 -0.82 -15.06
N ARG A 90 -22.66 -1.03 -16.21
CA ARG A 90 -21.61 -2.04 -16.36
C ARG A 90 -20.38 -1.72 -15.49
N VAL A 91 -20.00 -0.45 -15.42
CA VAL A 91 -18.90 0.01 -14.55
C VAL A 91 -19.28 -0.21 -13.09
N ARG A 92 -20.50 0.14 -12.67
CA ARG A 92 -20.97 -0.13 -11.29
C ARG A 92 -20.97 -1.62 -10.93
N LYS A 93 -21.35 -2.49 -11.87
CA LYS A 93 -21.33 -3.95 -11.66
C LYS A 93 -19.91 -4.43 -11.39
N ASP A 94 -18.98 -4.09 -12.28
CA ASP A 94 -17.59 -4.53 -12.16
C ASP A 94 -16.91 -3.88 -10.95
N ALA A 95 -17.36 -2.70 -10.53
CA ALA A 95 -16.93 -2.05 -9.31
C ALA A 95 -17.28 -2.81 -8.04
N VAL A 96 -18.54 -3.24 -7.92
CA VAL A 96 -18.99 -4.09 -6.81
C VAL A 96 -18.19 -5.40 -6.79
N THR A 97 -17.93 -5.98 -7.97
CA THR A 97 -17.10 -7.19 -8.08
C THR A 97 -15.68 -6.95 -7.60
N LEU A 98 -15.04 -5.83 -7.95
CA LEU A 98 -13.70 -5.49 -7.47
C LEU A 98 -13.69 -5.30 -5.95
N VAL A 99 -14.61 -4.51 -5.39
CA VAL A 99 -14.71 -4.30 -3.94
C VAL A 99 -14.87 -5.63 -3.20
N MET A 100 -15.74 -6.53 -3.68
CA MET A 100 -15.91 -7.86 -3.10
C MET A 100 -14.59 -8.63 -3.06
N HIS A 101 -13.88 -8.71 -4.18
CA HIS A 101 -12.60 -9.42 -4.24
C HIS A 101 -11.50 -8.75 -3.41
N MET A 102 -11.54 -7.42 -3.27
CA MET A 102 -10.60 -6.70 -2.41
C MET A 102 -10.84 -6.95 -0.93
N VAL A 103 -12.09 -7.14 -0.51
CA VAL A 103 -12.39 -7.53 0.88
C VAL A 103 -11.96 -8.97 1.12
N LEU A 104 -12.28 -9.89 0.19
CA LEU A 104 -11.95 -11.31 0.32
C LEU A 104 -10.44 -11.60 0.26
N ASN A 105 -9.68 -10.83 -0.50
CA ASN A 105 -8.24 -10.98 -0.68
C ASN A 105 -7.44 -9.91 0.07
N ASN A 106 -8.01 -9.32 1.11
CA ASN A 106 -7.39 -8.20 1.82
C ASN A 106 -6.08 -8.65 2.51
N PRO A 107 -4.92 -8.05 2.21
CA PRO A 107 -3.64 -8.42 2.82
C PRO A 107 -3.55 -8.10 4.32
N TYR A 108 -4.45 -7.25 4.83
CA TYR A 108 -4.54 -6.88 6.25
C TYR A 108 -5.52 -7.75 7.03
N PHE A 109 -6.22 -8.69 6.37
CA PHE A 109 -7.20 -9.53 7.05
C PHE A 109 -6.49 -10.48 8.02
N VAL A 110 -6.66 -10.21 9.32
CA VAL A 110 -6.30 -11.14 10.39
C VAL A 110 -7.57 -11.88 10.76
N ILE A 111 -7.59 -13.19 10.52
CA ILE A 111 -8.77 -14.08 10.52
C ILE A 111 -9.56 -14.06 11.84
N ASP A 112 -9.00 -13.48 12.90
CA ASP A 112 -9.60 -13.51 14.24
C ASP A 112 -9.50 -12.17 14.99
N SER A 113 -9.25 -11.05 14.28
CA SER A 113 -9.14 -9.74 14.92
C SER A 113 -10.44 -8.94 14.83
N THR A 114 -11.15 -8.81 15.95
CA THR A 114 -12.23 -7.82 16.11
C THR A 114 -11.63 -6.40 16.07
N ARG A 115 -12.40 -5.41 15.62
CA ARG A 115 -12.02 -3.98 15.68
C ARG A 115 -11.44 -3.58 17.05
N ALA A 116 -12.08 -4.03 18.12
CA ALA A 116 -11.63 -3.77 19.49
C ALA A 116 -10.23 -4.35 19.80
N GLN A 117 -9.87 -5.52 19.24
CA GLN A 117 -8.55 -6.12 19.43
C GLN A 117 -7.48 -5.35 18.64
N ILE A 118 -7.81 -4.87 17.43
CA ILE A 118 -6.92 -4.02 16.64
C ILE A 118 -6.68 -2.69 17.38
N GLU A 119 -7.74 -2.05 17.89
CA GLU A 119 -7.64 -0.81 18.67
C GLU A 119 -6.83 -0.99 19.95
N LYS A 120 -7.02 -2.11 20.65
CA LYS A 120 -6.21 -2.47 21.82
C LYS A 120 -4.73 -2.62 21.45
N GLY A 121 -4.42 -3.39 20.42
CA GLY A 121 -3.04 -3.57 19.95
C GLY A 121 -2.37 -2.26 19.53
N GLN A 122 -3.14 -1.35 18.91
CA GLN A 122 -2.65 -0.01 18.58
C GLN A 122 -2.34 0.83 19.84
N ASN A 123 -3.20 0.77 20.85
CA ASN A 123 -2.98 1.51 22.09
C ASN A 123 -1.78 0.96 22.87
N ASP A 124 -1.64 -0.36 22.98
CA ASP A 124 -0.50 -1.00 23.64
C ASP A 124 0.82 -0.64 22.94
N ALA A 125 0.83 -0.63 21.61
CA ALA A 125 1.99 -0.20 20.81
C ALA A 125 2.32 1.29 21.02
N LYS A 126 1.31 2.16 21.10
CA LYS A 126 1.51 3.60 21.39
C LYS A 126 2.10 3.83 22.78
N THR A 127 1.61 3.11 23.80
CA THR A 127 2.15 3.21 25.17
C THR A 127 3.61 2.78 25.22
N LYS A 128 3.95 1.63 24.64
CA LYS A 128 5.34 1.16 24.54
C LYS A 128 6.25 2.14 23.81
N LEU A 129 5.76 2.81 22.76
CA LEU A 129 6.52 3.85 22.06
C LEU A 129 6.82 5.07 22.94
N VAL A 130 5.90 5.46 23.82
CA VAL A 130 6.13 6.55 24.78
C VAL A 130 7.16 6.14 25.83
N GLU A 131 7.06 4.93 26.37
CA GLU A 131 8.01 4.38 27.34
C GLU A 131 9.44 4.33 26.75
N LEU A 132 9.58 3.75 25.55
CA LEU A 132 10.87 3.68 24.86
C LEU A 132 11.45 5.06 24.56
N ARG A 133 10.62 6.06 24.21
CA ARG A 133 11.09 7.44 23.99
C ARG A 133 11.63 8.06 25.28
N GLN A 134 10.94 7.88 26.39
CA GLN A 134 11.39 8.38 27.70
C GLN A 134 12.69 7.71 28.14
N GLU A 135 12.82 6.40 27.92
CA GLU A 135 14.05 5.65 28.20
C GLU A 135 15.21 6.16 27.35
N HIS A 136 15.00 6.33 26.05
CA HIS A 136 16.00 6.87 25.13
C HIS A 136 16.47 8.29 25.52
N GLU A 137 15.56 9.11 26.04
CA GLU A 137 15.85 10.47 26.48
C GLU A 137 16.67 10.51 27.78
N LYS A 138 16.39 9.59 28.72
CA LYS A 138 17.20 9.39 29.92
C LYS A 138 18.61 8.90 29.57
N LEU A 139 18.71 7.89 28.70
CA LEU A 139 19.99 7.36 28.24
C LEU A 139 20.85 8.46 27.56
N ASN A 140 20.22 9.29 26.73
CA ASN A 140 20.90 10.40 26.07
C ASN A 140 21.38 11.50 27.03
N LYS A 141 20.67 11.73 28.15
CA LYS A 141 21.14 12.66 29.19
C LYS A 141 22.33 12.08 29.93
N ASN A 142 22.28 10.80 30.29
CA ASN A 142 23.39 10.11 30.95
C ASN A 142 24.66 10.11 30.08
N ILE A 143 24.54 9.83 28.77
CA ILE A 143 25.68 9.88 27.84
C ILE A 143 26.29 11.30 27.74
N LYS A 144 25.46 12.35 27.82
CA LYS A 144 25.97 13.74 27.82
C LYS A 144 26.64 14.12 29.13
N GLU A 145 26.17 13.58 30.25
CA GLU A 145 26.75 13.79 31.58
C GLU A 145 28.09 13.05 31.73
N ASP A 146 28.17 11.81 31.24
CA ASP A 146 29.40 11.02 31.24
C ASP A 146 30.50 11.68 30.39
N LYS A 147 30.16 12.16 29.18
CA LYS A 147 31.11 12.91 28.32
C LYS A 147 31.59 14.22 28.97
N LYS A 148 30.73 14.93 29.69
CA LYS A 148 31.11 16.14 30.44
C LYS A 148 32.00 15.84 31.64
N MET A 149 31.89 14.66 32.26
CA MET A 149 32.77 14.23 33.33
C MET A 149 34.14 13.78 32.82
N GLU A 150 34.20 13.16 31.64
CA GLU A 150 35.46 12.81 30.98
C GLU A 150 36.23 14.07 30.52
N GLU A 151 35.56 15.08 29.95
CA GLU A 151 36.18 16.36 29.56
C GLU A 151 36.68 17.18 30.75
N LYS A 152 36.11 17.01 31.94
CA LYS A 152 36.57 17.68 33.17
C LYS A 152 37.76 16.99 33.82
N LYS A 153 37.90 15.67 33.66
CA LYS A 153 39.05 14.90 34.16
C LYS A 153 40.31 15.15 33.32
N SER A 154 40.17 15.43 32.03
CA SER A 154 41.32 15.77 31.17
C SER A 154 41.83 17.21 31.33
N GLN A 155 41.11 18.08 32.06
CA GLN A 155 41.53 19.45 32.37
C GLN A 155 42.08 19.64 33.80
N SER A 156 42.06 18.60 34.63
CA SER A 156 42.57 18.64 36.02
C SER A 156 43.96 18.03 36.20
N ASP A 157 44.54 17.47 35.13
CA ASP A 157 45.82 16.74 35.15
C ASP A 157 46.99 17.54 34.53
N ASP A 158 46.80 18.83 34.22
CA ASP A 158 47.84 19.84 33.87
C ASP A 158 47.91 20.94 34.95
#